data_AF-A0A1Q3C6D7-F1
#
_entry.id   AF-A0A1Q3C6D7-F1
#
_cell.length_a   1.000
_cell.length_b   1.000
_cell.length_c   1.000
_cell.angle_alpha   90.00
_cell.angle_beta   90.00
_cell.angle_gamma   90.00
#
_symmetry.space_group_name_H-M   'P 1'
#
loop_
_entity.id
_entity.type
_entity.pdbx_description
1 polymer ?
#
loop_
_entity_poly.entity_id
_entity_poly.type
_entity_poly.pdbx_seq_one_letter_code
_entity_poly.pdbx_strand_id
1 'polypeptide(L)'
;VSMQVFWCRTFILPVSMVKKCESIIRSFLWFGVGDAKTAGKVAWAKVCQPKEEGGLGIKSMQTWNKAAILQLGWEIVIKKESMWVRWCNVVLLRNIRFWAVKISSTSSWCWRNVLRLRECLVRNLLYSIGDGSATALWLDPWINGEALFSRYGTRMVEDADIPLNSKVSAVIVDRQWV
;
A
#
# COMPACT_ATOMS: atom_id res chain seq x y z
N VAL A 1 21.95 -6.47 -1.20
CA VAL A 1 20.82 -5.52 -1.24
C VAL A 1 21.39 -4.13 -0.99
N SER A 2 21.14 -3.16 -1.88
CA SER A 2 21.67 -1.80 -1.70
C SER A 2 21.08 -1.16 -0.43
N MET A 3 21.87 -0.36 0.28
CA MET A 3 21.48 0.22 1.58
C MET A 3 20.13 0.95 1.53
N GLN A 4 19.86 1.71 0.47
CA GLN A 4 18.58 2.38 0.25
C GLN A 4 17.38 1.42 0.20
N VAL A 5 17.53 0.26 -0.44
CA VAL A 5 16.48 -0.76 -0.55
C VAL A 5 16.24 -1.42 0.79
N PHE A 6 17.30 -1.69 1.56
CA PHE A 6 17.15 -2.22 2.92
C PHE A 6 16.38 -1.24 3.80
N TRP A 7 16.81 0.01 3.90
CA TRP A 7 16.14 0.98 4.79
C TRP A 7 14.71 1.29 4.37
N CYS A 8 14.43 1.44 3.07
CA CYS A 8 13.06 1.69 2.60
C CYS A 8 12.13 0.47 2.82
N ARG A 9 12.66 -0.76 2.79
CA ARG A 9 11.86 -1.97 3.04
C ARG A 9 11.66 -2.23 4.53
N THR A 10 12.68 -1.97 5.34
CA THR A 10 12.63 -2.21 6.79
C THR A 10 11.86 -1.11 7.51
N PHE A 11 11.93 0.13 7.02
CA PHE A 11 11.30 1.29 7.67
C PHE A 11 10.54 2.15 6.68
N ILE A 12 9.39 2.66 7.14
CA ILE A 12 8.70 3.75 6.46
C ILE A 12 9.51 5.03 6.71
N LEU A 13 10.19 5.52 5.67
CA LEU A 13 11.03 6.71 5.83
C LEU A 13 10.16 7.98 5.93
N PRO A 14 10.41 8.86 6.91
CA PRO A 14 9.78 10.17 6.96
C PRO A 14 10.06 10.97 5.69
N VAL A 15 9.05 11.68 5.20
CA VAL A 15 9.16 12.50 3.98
C VAL A 15 10.30 13.53 4.08
N SER A 16 10.54 14.08 5.27
CA SER A 16 11.64 15.01 5.53
C SER A 16 13.02 14.36 5.31
N MET A 17 13.19 13.11 5.76
CA MET A 17 14.43 12.36 5.56
C MET A 17 14.64 12.04 4.08
N VAL A 18 13.60 11.58 3.40
CA VAL A 18 13.65 11.31 1.96
C VAL A 18 14.05 12.57 1.18
N LYS A 19 13.42 13.71 1.49
CA LYS A 19 13.76 15.00 0.86
C LYS A 19 15.21 15.42 1.12
N LYS A 20 15.72 15.21 2.32
CA LYS A 20 17.12 15.52 2.67
C LYS A 20 18.09 14.65 1.88
N CYS A 21 17.84 13.34 1.80
CA CYS A 21 18.63 12.43 0.99
C CYS A 21 18.61 12.79 -0.50
N GLU A 22 17.42 13.06 -1.07
CA GLU A 22 17.31 13.49 -2.47
C GLU A 22 18.01 14.83 -2.72
N SER A 23 18.00 15.75 -1.75
CA SER A 23 18.75 17.01 -1.85
C SER A 23 20.26 16.77 -1.98
N ILE A 24 20.82 15.86 -1.18
CA ILE A 24 22.25 15.52 -1.22
C ILE A 24 22.59 14.86 -2.57
N ILE A 25 21.78 13.89 -3.01
CA ILE A 25 21.98 13.21 -4.30
C ILE A 25 21.92 14.21 -5.45
N ARG A 26 20.93 15.11 -5.43
CA ARG A 26 20.77 16.16 -6.44
C ARG A 26 21.96 17.13 -6.44
N SER A 27 22.40 17.54 -5.26
CA SER A 27 23.56 18.41 -5.11
C SER A 27 24.82 17.76 -5.71
N PHE A 28 25.05 16.49 -5.38
CA PHE A 28 26.18 15.74 -5.88
C PHE A 28 26.14 15.61 -7.41
N LEU A 29 24.98 15.33 -7.98
CA LEU A 29 24.81 15.17 -9.42
C LEU A 29 25.18 16.44 -10.21
N TRP A 30 24.83 17.62 -9.71
CA TRP A 30 25.03 18.88 -10.44
C TRP A 30 26.33 19.62 -10.10
N PHE A 31 26.85 19.44 -8.89
CA PHE A 31 27.95 20.25 -8.36
C PHE A 31 29.12 19.42 -7.82
N GLY A 32 29.01 18.09 -7.79
CA GLY A 32 30.04 17.21 -7.23
C GLY A 32 30.18 17.26 -5.70
N VAL A 33 29.32 18.02 -5.01
CA VAL A 33 29.32 18.21 -3.55
C VAL A 33 27.95 17.88 -2.96
N GLY A 34 27.88 17.53 -1.67
CA GLY A 34 26.64 17.08 -1.03
C GLY A 34 25.71 18.19 -0.51
N ASP A 35 26.18 19.44 -0.45
CA ASP A 35 25.53 20.54 0.27
C ASP A 35 25.43 21.85 -0.53
N ALA A 36 25.47 21.77 -1.87
CA ALA A 36 25.30 22.94 -2.71
C ALA A 36 23.94 23.60 -2.47
N LYS A 37 23.98 24.92 -2.23
CA LYS A 37 22.78 25.75 -2.05
C LYS A 37 22.10 26.15 -3.36
N THR A 38 22.71 25.78 -4.49
CA THR A 38 22.25 26.18 -5.83
C THR A 38 21.28 25.15 -6.40
N ALA A 39 20.30 25.62 -7.18
CA ALA A 39 19.40 24.73 -7.89
C ALA A 39 20.10 24.09 -9.10
N GLY A 40 19.93 22.77 -9.26
CA GLY A 40 20.36 22.05 -10.46
C GLY A 40 19.63 22.51 -11.72
N LYS A 41 20.24 22.26 -12.89
CA LYS A 41 19.76 22.75 -14.19
C LYS A 41 18.45 22.08 -14.66
N VAL A 42 18.18 20.86 -14.23
CA VAL A 42 16.98 20.09 -14.61
C VAL A 42 16.18 19.70 -13.37
N ALA A 43 14.86 19.78 -13.47
CA ALA A 43 13.95 19.36 -12.41
C ALA A 43 14.19 17.89 -12.02
N TRP A 44 14.21 17.59 -10.72
CA TRP A 44 14.50 16.24 -10.21
C TRP A 44 13.53 15.18 -10.76
N ALA A 45 12.25 15.54 -10.90
CA ALA A 45 11.25 14.66 -11.50
C ALA A 45 11.60 14.21 -12.92
N LYS A 46 12.15 15.10 -13.76
CA LYS A 46 12.62 14.76 -15.13
C LYS A 46 13.86 13.88 -15.09
N VAL A 47 14.81 14.19 -14.20
CA VAL A 47 16.02 13.38 -14.01
C VAL A 47 15.67 11.94 -13.64
N CYS A 48 14.62 11.75 -12.83
CA CYS A 48 14.20 10.44 -12.36
C CYS A 48 13.44 9.59 -13.38
N GLN A 49 13.06 10.14 -14.53
CA GLN A 49 12.36 9.37 -15.56
C GLN A 49 13.28 8.30 -16.19
N PRO A 50 12.69 7.24 -16.79
CA PRO A 50 13.43 6.28 -17.59
C PRO A 50 14.28 6.96 -18.67
N LYS A 51 15.35 6.28 -19.11
CA LYS A 51 16.23 6.83 -20.16
C LYS A 51 15.49 6.96 -21.49
N GLU A 52 14.55 6.06 -21.72
CA GLU A 52 13.65 5.99 -22.85
C GLU A 52 12.72 7.22 -22.92
N GLU A 53 12.40 7.82 -21.77
CA GLU A 53 11.60 9.04 -21.64
C GLU A 53 12.46 10.32 -21.53
N GLY A 54 13.77 10.22 -21.81
CA GLY A 54 14.71 11.34 -21.77
C GLY A 54 15.20 11.72 -20.36
N GLY A 55 14.97 10.87 -19.36
CA GLY A 55 15.55 10.99 -18.02
C GLY A 55 16.91 10.30 -17.88
N LEU A 56 17.46 10.27 -16.67
CA LEU A 56 18.70 9.56 -16.35
C LEU A 56 18.46 8.15 -15.79
N GLY A 57 17.21 7.75 -15.56
CA GLY A 57 16.83 6.49 -14.94
C GLY A 57 17.15 6.41 -13.44
N ILE A 58 17.45 7.56 -12.80
CA ILE A 58 17.73 7.61 -11.36
C ILE A 58 16.41 7.44 -10.60
N LYS A 59 16.27 6.36 -9.85
CA LYS A 59 15.01 6.11 -9.15
C LYS A 59 14.79 7.08 -7.99
N SER A 60 13.67 7.81 -7.98
CA SER A 60 13.28 8.69 -6.87
C SER A 60 13.08 7.89 -5.58
N MET A 61 13.69 8.36 -4.50
CA MET A 61 13.58 7.74 -3.18
C MET A 61 12.16 7.88 -2.62
N GLN A 62 11.44 8.96 -2.96
CA GLN A 62 10.02 9.11 -2.62
C GLN A 62 9.17 8.01 -3.25
N THR A 63 9.40 7.74 -4.54
CA THR A 63 8.69 6.70 -5.28
C THR A 63 9.00 5.32 -4.70
N TRP A 64 10.26 5.05 -4.38
CA TRP A 64 10.67 3.79 -3.72
C TRP A 64 10.05 3.60 -2.35
N ASN A 65 10.07 4.63 -1.50
CA ASN A 65 9.47 4.55 -0.18
C ASN A 65 7.95 4.28 -0.28
N LYS A 66 7.26 4.95 -1.21
CA LYS A 66 5.84 4.68 -1.49
C LYS A 66 5.61 3.23 -1.93
N ALA A 67 6.43 2.71 -2.84
CA ALA A 67 6.35 1.33 -3.31
C ALA A 67 6.61 0.31 -2.17
N ALA A 68 7.57 0.59 -1.29
CA ALA A 68 7.86 -0.27 -0.15
C ALA A 68 6.69 -0.28 0.87
N ILE A 69 6.05 0.86 1.12
CA ILE A 69 4.85 0.91 1.97
C ILE A 69 3.69 0.13 1.33
N LEU A 70 3.51 0.26 0.01
CA LEU A 70 2.52 -0.53 -0.73
C LEU A 70 2.80 -2.02 -0.63
N GLN A 71 4.06 -2.44 -0.73
CA GLN A 71 4.47 -3.82 -0.53
C GLN A 71 4.10 -4.34 0.86
N LEU A 72 4.30 -3.55 1.92
CA LEU A 72 3.87 -3.93 3.28
C LEU A 72 2.35 -4.11 3.37
N GLY A 73 1.57 -3.19 2.78
CA GLY A 73 0.11 -3.32 2.71
C GLY A 73 -0.31 -4.57 1.94
N TRP A 74 0.36 -4.86 0.82
CA TRP A 74 0.11 -6.06 0.02
C TRP A 74 0.38 -7.35 0.79
N GLU A 75 1.50 -7.44 1.51
CA GLU A 75 1.84 -8.61 2.32
C GLU A 75 0.80 -8.90 3.41
N ILE A 76 0.19 -7.84 3.97
CA ILE A 76 -0.93 -7.96 4.93
C ILE A 76 -2.19 -8.49 4.23
N VAL A 77 -2.53 -7.94 3.05
CA VAL A 77 -3.73 -8.33 2.28
C VAL A 77 -3.69 -9.80 1.88
N ILE A 78 -2.56 -10.29 1.36
CA ILE A 78 -2.40 -11.69 0.96
C ILE A 78 -2.16 -12.63 2.15
N LYS A 79 -2.16 -12.11 3.38
CA LYS A 79 -1.85 -12.86 4.61
C LYS A 79 -0.56 -13.67 4.49
N LYS A 80 0.49 -13.06 3.92
CA LYS A 80 1.78 -13.71 3.71
C LYS A 80 2.27 -14.35 5.00
N GLU A 81 2.73 -15.60 4.92
CA GLU A 81 3.26 -16.33 6.07
C GLU A 81 4.56 -15.71 6.58
N SER A 82 4.44 -14.71 7.44
CA SER A 82 5.57 -14.07 8.10
C SER A 82 5.17 -13.67 9.52
N MET A 83 6.14 -13.67 10.43
CA MET A 83 5.94 -13.21 11.81
C MET A 83 5.43 -11.77 11.86
N TRP A 84 5.94 -10.91 10.97
CA TRP A 84 5.49 -9.54 10.81
C TRP A 84 3.99 -9.45 10.49
N VAL A 85 3.52 -10.18 9.47
CA VAL A 85 2.11 -10.16 9.07
C VAL A 85 1.22 -10.77 10.15
N ARG A 86 1.66 -11.85 10.82
CA ARG A 86 0.93 -12.42 11.97
C ARG A 86 0.79 -11.41 13.11
N TRP A 87 1.88 -10.71 13.44
CA TRP A 87 1.86 -9.65 14.45
C TRP A 87 0.95 -8.48 14.04
N CYS A 88 0.98 -8.04 12.77
CA CYS A 88 0.07 -7.01 12.27
C CYS A 88 -1.39 -7.44 12.40
N ASN A 89 -1.73 -8.69 12.07
CA ASN A 89 -3.09 -9.21 12.20
C ASN A 89 -3.60 -9.17 13.65
N VAL A 90 -2.76 -9.56 14.61
CA VAL A 90 -3.16 -9.60 16.04
C VAL A 90 -3.18 -8.20 16.66
N VAL A 91 -2.12 -7.40 16.45
CA VAL A 91 -1.90 -6.16 17.18
C VAL A 91 -2.51 -4.94 16.49
N LEU A 92 -2.31 -4.82 15.18
CA LEU A 92 -2.73 -3.64 14.41
C LEU A 92 -4.16 -3.77 13.88
N LEU A 93 -4.50 -4.94 13.33
CA LEU A 93 -5.81 -5.22 12.75
C LEU A 93 -6.82 -5.69 13.78
N ARG A 94 -6.39 -6.40 14.84
CA ARG A 94 -7.28 -6.92 15.91
C ARG A 94 -8.44 -7.74 15.34
N ASN A 95 -8.15 -8.65 14.41
CA ASN A 95 -9.12 -9.45 13.66
C ASN A 95 -10.08 -8.68 12.73
N ILE A 96 -9.89 -7.38 12.52
CA ILE A 96 -10.62 -6.61 11.51
C ILE A 96 -9.92 -6.75 10.15
N ARG A 97 -10.69 -6.79 9.06
CA ARG A 97 -10.14 -6.81 7.70
C ARG A 97 -9.39 -5.52 7.40
N PHE A 98 -8.24 -5.63 6.71
CA PHE A 98 -7.36 -4.50 6.39
C PHE A 98 -8.09 -3.31 5.76
N TRP A 99 -9.03 -3.57 4.86
CA TRP A 99 -9.81 -2.56 4.16
C TRP A 99 -10.82 -1.84 5.05
N ALA A 100 -11.36 -2.53 6.06
CA ALA A 100 -12.36 -2.01 7.00
C ALA A 100 -11.76 -1.23 8.18
N VAL A 101 -10.45 -1.29 8.40
CA VAL A 101 -9.80 -0.60 9.52
C VAL A 101 -9.88 0.92 9.36
N LYS A 102 -10.34 1.65 10.37
CA LYS A 102 -10.34 3.12 10.36
C LYS A 102 -8.96 3.68 10.71
N ILE A 103 -8.61 4.82 10.13
CA ILE A 103 -7.37 5.54 10.48
C ILE A 103 -7.62 6.30 11.78
N SER A 104 -7.07 5.81 12.90
CA SER A 104 -7.12 6.50 14.20
C SER A 104 -5.92 7.45 14.38
N SER A 105 -6.14 8.59 15.03
CA SER A 105 -5.07 9.50 15.44
C SER A 105 -4.10 8.88 16.45
N THR A 106 -4.58 7.92 17.25
CA THR A 106 -3.79 7.16 18.24
C THR A 106 -2.87 6.11 17.61
N SER A 107 -3.04 5.82 16.31
CA SER A 107 -2.19 4.86 15.60
C SER A 107 -0.82 5.45 15.29
N SER A 108 0.20 4.58 15.27
CA SER A 108 1.57 4.97 14.90
C SER A 108 1.60 5.65 13.53
N TRP A 109 2.52 6.62 13.37
CA TRP A 109 2.67 7.35 12.11
C TRP A 109 2.91 6.40 10.93
N CYS A 110 3.73 5.37 11.13
CA CYS A 110 3.99 4.34 10.14
C CYS A 110 2.70 3.62 9.71
N TRP A 111 1.91 3.14 10.68
CA TRP A 111 0.67 2.43 10.38
C TRP A 111 -0.31 3.32 9.60
N ARG A 112 -0.49 4.58 10.02
CA ARG A 112 -1.33 5.53 9.30
C ARG A 112 -0.91 5.72 7.84
N ASN A 113 0.39 5.69 7.53
CA ASN A 113 0.86 5.77 6.15
C ASN A 113 0.53 4.52 5.32
N VAL A 114 0.66 3.32 5.91
CA VAL A 114 0.20 2.08 5.27
C VAL A 114 -1.29 2.18 4.95
N LEU A 115 -2.08 2.64 5.91
CA LEU A 115 -3.52 2.77 5.75
C LEU A 115 -3.92 3.82 4.71
N ARG A 116 -3.23 4.97 4.64
CA ARG A 116 -3.49 6.03 3.64
C ARG A 116 -3.21 5.57 2.22
N LEU A 117 -2.25 4.65 2.02
CA LEU A 117 -1.92 4.14 0.70
C LEU A 117 -2.83 3.00 0.23
N ARG A 118 -3.87 2.63 1.00
CA ARG A 118 -4.87 1.64 0.60
C ARG A 118 -5.55 1.95 -0.73
N GLU A 119 -5.93 3.20 -0.96
CA GLU A 119 -6.55 3.61 -2.23
C GLU A 119 -5.60 3.46 -3.43
N CYS A 120 -4.30 3.63 -3.21
CA CYS A 120 -3.31 3.38 -4.24
C CYS A 120 -3.12 1.88 -4.44
N LEU A 121 -3.15 1.09 -3.36
CA LEU A 121 -3.04 -0.35 -3.43
C LEU A 121 -4.22 -0.94 -4.22
N VAL A 122 -5.46 -0.63 -3.83
CA VAL A 122 -6.67 -1.24 -4.41
C VAL A 122 -6.79 -1.03 -5.92
N ARG A 123 -6.37 0.14 -6.43
CA ARG A 123 -6.33 0.46 -7.86
C ARG A 123 -5.36 -0.40 -8.67
N ASN A 124 -4.40 -1.04 -8.00
CA ASN A 124 -3.37 -1.87 -8.61
C ASN A 124 -3.50 -3.35 -8.20
N LEU A 125 -4.62 -3.74 -7.57
CA LEU A 125 -4.88 -5.12 -7.19
C LEU A 125 -5.89 -5.78 -8.13
N LEU A 126 -5.62 -7.03 -8.47
CA LEU A 126 -6.56 -7.92 -9.11
C LEU A 126 -6.85 -9.07 -8.14
N TYR A 127 -8.14 -9.32 -7.89
CA TYR A 127 -8.59 -10.41 -7.03
C TYR A 127 -8.88 -11.66 -7.87
N SER A 128 -8.25 -12.78 -7.48
CA SER A 128 -8.66 -14.11 -7.92
C SER A 128 -9.40 -14.76 -6.75
N ILE A 129 -10.70 -14.98 -6.89
CA ILE A 129 -11.57 -15.43 -5.79
C ILE A 129 -11.29 -16.90 -5.43
N GLY A 130 -10.96 -17.74 -6.42
CA GLY A 130 -10.77 -19.17 -6.21
C GLY A 130 -12.05 -19.83 -5.67
N ASP A 131 -11.93 -20.49 -4.52
CA ASP A 131 -13.02 -21.13 -3.77
C ASP A 131 -13.82 -20.13 -2.90
N GLY A 132 -13.39 -18.88 -2.83
CA GLY A 132 -14.03 -17.83 -2.03
C GLY A 132 -13.78 -17.91 -0.51
N SER A 133 -12.97 -18.86 -0.03
CA SER A 133 -12.82 -19.13 1.41
C SER A 133 -11.87 -18.14 2.12
N ALA A 134 -10.99 -17.47 1.37
CA ALA A 134 -10.06 -16.47 1.89
C ALA A 134 -10.63 -15.04 1.88
N THR A 135 -11.61 -14.79 1.00
CA THR A 135 -12.15 -13.46 0.68
C THR A 135 -13.41 -13.16 1.50
N ALA A 136 -13.44 -12.03 2.18
CA ALA A 136 -14.66 -11.55 2.84
C ALA A 136 -15.61 -10.95 1.81
N LEU A 137 -16.86 -11.40 1.84
CA LEU A 137 -17.91 -10.96 0.92
C LEU A 137 -18.08 -9.44 0.95
N TRP A 138 -18.25 -8.90 2.15
CA TRP A 138 -18.63 -7.51 2.37
C TRP A 138 -17.46 -6.53 2.44
N LEU A 139 -16.33 -6.99 2.99
CA LEU A 139 -15.26 -6.12 3.47
C LEU A 139 -14.04 -6.07 2.55
N ASP A 140 -13.84 -7.09 1.71
CA ASP A 140 -12.71 -7.09 0.76
C ASP A 140 -13.15 -6.45 -0.58
N PRO A 141 -12.28 -5.67 -1.24
CA PRO A 141 -12.59 -4.96 -2.49
C PRO A 141 -12.43 -5.85 -3.72
N TRP A 142 -13.07 -7.02 -3.69
CA TRP A 142 -12.89 -8.06 -4.71
C TRP A 142 -13.73 -7.84 -5.97
N ILE A 143 -14.68 -6.89 -5.94
CA ILE A 143 -15.47 -6.46 -7.09
C ILE A 143 -14.96 -5.09 -7.54
N ASN A 144 -14.23 -5.05 -8.66
CA ASN A 144 -13.72 -3.81 -9.27
C ASN A 144 -12.95 -2.87 -8.32
N GLY A 145 -12.30 -3.43 -7.28
CA GLY A 145 -11.53 -2.63 -6.32
C GLY A 145 -12.39 -1.86 -5.32
N GLU A 146 -13.65 -2.25 -5.12
CA GLU A 146 -14.52 -1.66 -4.10
C GLU A 146 -15.16 -2.75 -3.23
N ALA A 147 -15.25 -2.50 -1.92
CA ALA A 147 -15.93 -3.40 -1.00
C ALA A 147 -17.44 -3.18 -1.08
N LEU A 148 -18.23 -4.26 -1.11
CA LEU A 148 -19.70 -4.17 -1.17
C LEU A 148 -20.27 -3.30 -0.04
N PHE A 149 -19.71 -3.41 1.16
CA PHE A 149 -20.10 -2.59 2.30
C PHE A 149 -19.85 -1.09 2.06
N SER A 150 -18.76 -0.73 1.38
CA SER A 150 -18.47 0.67 1.03
C SER A 150 -19.43 1.22 -0.01
N ARG A 151 -19.85 0.38 -0.97
CA ARG A 151 -20.71 0.77 -2.08
C ARG A 151 -22.19 0.90 -1.69
N TYR A 152 -22.71 -0.07 -0.94
CA TYR A 152 -24.14 -0.18 -0.63
C TYR A 152 -24.50 0.14 0.82
N GLY A 153 -23.51 0.23 1.71
CA GLY A 153 -23.71 0.57 3.11
C GLY A 153 -24.38 -0.55 3.94
N THR A 154 -24.91 -0.17 5.10
CA THR A 154 -25.48 -1.12 6.08
C THR A 154 -26.78 -1.76 5.63
N ARG A 155 -27.60 -1.04 4.85
CA ARG A 155 -28.93 -1.52 4.40
C ARG A 155 -28.86 -2.84 3.65
N MET A 156 -27.90 -3.00 2.74
CA MET A 156 -27.76 -4.25 1.98
C MET A 156 -27.39 -5.44 2.88
N VAL A 157 -26.60 -5.21 3.94
CA VAL A 157 -26.23 -6.29 4.87
C VAL A 157 -27.45 -6.74 5.69
N GLU A 158 -28.32 -5.80 6.04
CA GLU A 158 -29.60 -6.07 6.72
C GLU A 158 -30.58 -6.79 5.79
N ASP A 159 -30.73 -6.32 4.55
CA ASP A 159 -31.67 -6.89 3.57
C ASP A 159 -31.26 -8.29 3.09
N ALA A 160 -29.95 -8.55 3.00
CA ALA A 160 -29.43 -9.82 2.50
C ALA A 160 -29.41 -10.93 3.57
N ASP A 161 -29.61 -10.61 4.85
CA ASP A 161 -29.52 -11.55 5.99
C ASP A 161 -28.22 -12.38 6.02
N ILE A 162 -27.11 -11.83 5.51
CA ILE A 162 -25.79 -12.49 5.48
C ILE A 162 -24.83 -11.74 6.41
N PRO A 163 -24.23 -12.41 7.41
CA PRO A 163 -23.32 -11.77 8.37
C PRO A 163 -22.17 -10.98 7.73
N LEU A 164 -21.76 -9.88 8.37
CA LEU A 164 -20.70 -8.99 7.84
C LEU A 164 -19.33 -9.70 7.67
N ASN A 165 -19.06 -10.73 8.47
CA ASN A 165 -17.83 -11.52 8.41
C ASN A 165 -17.92 -12.71 7.42
N SER A 166 -19.04 -12.85 6.70
CA SER A 166 -19.24 -13.90 5.72
C SER A 166 -18.20 -13.87 4.61
N LYS A 167 -17.87 -15.06 4.13
CA LYS A 167 -16.92 -15.30 3.05
C LYS A 167 -17.65 -15.39 1.72
N VAL A 168 -16.94 -15.15 0.62
CA VAL A 168 -17.51 -15.32 -0.72
C VAL A 168 -17.95 -16.77 -0.96
N SER A 169 -17.26 -17.74 -0.37
CA SER A 169 -17.61 -19.16 -0.42
C SER A 169 -18.99 -19.50 0.18
N ALA A 170 -19.59 -18.59 0.97
CA ALA A 170 -20.92 -18.81 1.54
C ALA A 170 -22.05 -18.52 0.54
N VAL A 171 -21.77 -17.77 -0.52
CA VAL A 171 -22.76 -17.30 -1.51
C VAL A 171 -22.44 -17.77 -2.94
N ILE A 172 -21.26 -18.37 -3.15
CA ILE A 172 -20.87 -18.95 -4.43
C ILE A 172 -20.61 -20.44 -4.24
N VAL A 173 -21.42 -21.28 -4.88
CA VAL A 173 -21.23 -22.73 -4.98
C VAL A 173 -21.14 -23.09 -6.45
N ASP A 174 -20.14 -23.89 -6.85
CA ASP A 174 -19.92 -24.31 -8.24
C ASP A 174 -19.85 -23.16 -9.27
N ARG A 175 -19.27 -22.03 -8.86
CA ARG A 175 -19.17 -20.78 -9.65
C ARG A 175 -20.52 -20.14 -9.98
N GLN A 176 -21.58 -20.53 -9.29
CA GLN A 176 -22.90 -19.92 -9.37
C GLN A 176 -23.28 -19.26 -8.05
N TRP A 177 -24.06 -18.18 -8.13
CA TRP A 177 -24.62 -17.52 -6.97
C TRP A 177 -25.77 -18.37 -6.42
N VAL A 178 -25.75 -18.65 -5.12
CA VAL A 178 -26.78 -19.41 -4.40
C VAL A 178 -27.71 -18.46 -3.67
#